data_AF-A0A024E644-F1
#
_entry.id   AF-A0A024E644-F1
#
_cell.length_a   1.000
_cell.length_b   1.000
_cell.length_c   1.000
_cell.angle_alpha   90.00
_cell.angle_beta   90.00
_cell.angle_gamma   90.00
#
_symmetry.space_group_name_H-M   'P 1'
#
loop_
_entity.id
_entity.type
_entity.pdbx_description
1 polymer ?
#
loop_
_entity_poly.entity_id
_entity_poly.type
_entity_poly.pdbx_seq_one_letter_code
_entity_poly.pdbx_strand_id
1 'polypeptide(L)'
;MRISRSTYTRARQRDPAWSVTLDSDQMQRISFVLNIHAALRLVFDNPDNVYGFVSMANHNEFFNGRSPLEIMAQGDMISLYETFKRIDVLRGAQW
;
A
#
# COMPACT_ATOMS: atom_id res chain seq x y z
N MET A 1 9.83 -1.10 -4.10
CA MET A 1 9.28 -2.32 -4.71
C MET A 1 10.32 -2.88 -5.68
N ARG A 2 10.75 -4.14 -5.53
CA ARG A 2 11.88 -4.71 -6.30
C ARG A 2 11.41 -5.37 -7.60
N ILE A 3 10.63 -4.64 -8.40
CA ILE A 3 10.15 -5.11 -9.70
C ILE A 3 10.91 -4.36 -10.79
N SER A 4 11.45 -5.08 -11.77
CA SER A 4 12.16 -4.46 -12.89
C SER A 4 11.19 -3.66 -13.76
N ARG A 5 11.69 -2.59 -14.40
CA ARG A 5 10.88 -1.78 -15.34
C ARG A 5 10.35 -2.60 -16.51
N SER A 6 11.10 -3.60 -16.98
CA SER A 6 10.67 -4.50 -18.06
C SER A 6 9.50 -5.38 -17.63
N THR A 7 9.54 -5.95 -16.42
CA THR A 7 8.43 -6.72 -15.84
C THR A 7 7.17 -5.86 -15.70
N TYR A 8 7.30 -4.64 -15.17
CA TYR A 8 6.17 -3.71 -15.07
C TYR A 8 5.57 -3.33 -16.43
N THR A 9 6.43 -3.06 -17.42
CA THR A 9 5.98 -2.63 -18.75
C THR A 9 5.22 -3.75 -19.48
N ARG A 10 5.70 -5.00 -19.37
CA ARG A 10 5.01 -6.17 -19.92
C ARG A 10 3.68 -6.45 -19.19
N ALA A 11 3.66 -6.32 -17.86
CA ALA A 11 2.41 -6.42 -17.09
C ALA A 11 1.34 -5.45 -17.58
N ARG A 12 1.76 -4.23 -17.95
CA ARG A 12 0.84 -3.19 -18.41
C ARG A 12 0.26 -3.44 -19.80
N GLN A 13 0.94 -4.25 -20.62
CA GLN A 13 0.47 -4.61 -21.98
C GLN A 13 -0.69 -5.61 -21.97
N ARG A 14 -0.99 -6.24 -20.82
CA ARG A 14 -2.08 -7.22 -20.64
C ARG A 14 -2.03 -8.37 -21.67
N ASP A 15 -0.84 -8.78 -22.08
CA ASP A 15 -0.65 -9.93 -22.94
C ASP A 15 -1.13 -11.20 -22.20
N PRO A 16 -2.17 -11.90 -22.67
CA PRO A 16 -2.70 -13.07 -22.00
C PRO A 16 -1.74 -14.26 -21.98
N ALA A 17 -0.70 -14.27 -22.81
CA ALA A 17 0.35 -15.30 -22.79
C ALA A 17 1.46 -15.01 -21.76
N TRP A 18 1.50 -13.79 -21.20
CA TRP A 18 2.55 -13.38 -20.28
C TRP A 18 2.21 -13.72 -18.84
N SER A 19 3.09 -14.47 -18.18
CA SER A 19 3.07 -14.70 -16.74
C SER A 19 4.39 -14.26 -16.11
N VAL A 20 4.31 -13.84 -14.85
CA VAL A 20 5.48 -13.56 -14.03
C VAL A 20 5.35 -14.31 -12.71
N THR A 21 6.41 -15.03 -12.34
CA THR A 21 6.52 -15.61 -11.00
C THR A 21 7.04 -14.53 -10.07
N LEU A 22 6.25 -14.22 -9.05
CA LEU A 22 6.64 -13.33 -7.97
C LEU A 22 7.12 -14.16 -6.79
N ASP A 23 8.21 -13.73 -6.14
CA ASP A 23 8.64 -14.35 -4.90
C ASP A 23 7.68 -13.99 -3.74
N SER A 24 7.81 -14.71 -2.62
CA SER A 24 6.96 -14.52 -1.45
C SER A 24 7.02 -13.09 -0.90
N ASP A 25 8.19 -12.44 -0.92
CA ASP A 25 8.36 -11.04 -0.48
C ASP A 25 7.57 -10.09 -1.39
N GLN A 26 7.66 -10.24 -2.71
CA GLN A 26 6.89 -9.42 -3.65
C GLN A 26 5.39 -9.65 -3.48
N MET A 27 4.95 -10.89 -3.34
CA MET A 27 3.54 -11.23 -3.12
C MET A 27 3.01 -10.60 -1.82
N GLN A 28 3.80 -10.66 -0.75
CA GLN A 28 3.40 -10.09 0.53
C GLN A 28 3.35 -8.56 0.50
N ARG A 29 4.29 -7.90 -0.18
CA ARG A 29 4.26 -6.44 -0.39
C ARG A 29 3.03 -6.01 -1.17
N ILE A 30 2.70 -6.72 -2.24
CA ILE A 30 1.49 -6.46 -3.03
C ILE A 30 0.26 -6.65 -2.16
N SER A 31 0.20 -7.72 -1.37
CA SER A 31 -0.89 -7.98 -0.43
C SER A 31 -1.10 -6.82 0.54
N PHE A 32 -0.03 -6.29 1.16
CA PHE A 32 -0.15 -5.14 2.07
C PHE A 32 -0.67 -3.88 1.38
N VAL A 33 -0.15 -3.55 0.20
CA VAL A 33 -0.61 -2.36 -0.55
C VAL A 33 -2.09 -2.48 -0.92
N LEU A 34 -2.53 -3.66 -1.36
CA LEU A 34 -3.93 -3.90 -1.70
C LEU A 34 -4.84 -3.87 -0.47
N ASN A 35 -4.40 -4.43 0.65
CA ASN A 35 -5.18 -4.41 1.89
C ASN A 35 -5.28 -3.00 2.48
N ILE A 36 -4.22 -2.19 2.41
CA ILE A 36 -4.28 -0.77 2.78
C ILE A 36 -5.33 -0.05 1.94
N HIS A 37 -5.28 -0.23 0.60
CA HIS A 37 -6.24 0.39 -0.31
C HIS A 37 -7.68 -0.06 -0.05
N ALA A 38 -7.88 -1.34 0.27
CA ALA A 38 -9.19 -1.87 0.63
C ALA A 38 -9.70 -1.28 1.95
N ALA A 39 -8.85 -1.22 2.99
CA ALA A 39 -9.21 -0.64 4.28
C ALA A 39 -9.61 0.84 4.15
N LEU A 40 -8.87 1.64 3.38
CA LEU A 40 -9.18 3.05 3.16
C LEU A 40 -10.53 3.26 2.46
N ARG A 41 -10.90 2.37 1.53
CA ARG A 41 -12.24 2.40 0.87
C ARG A 41 -13.38 2.00 1.78
N LEU A 42 -13.11 1.31 2.89
CA LEU A 42 -14.11 1.01 3.91
C LEU A 42 -14.25 2.15 4.91
N VAL A 43 -13.14 2.85 5.20
CA VAL A 43 -13.12 3.95 6.19
C VAL A 43 -13.66 5.26 5.62
N PHE A 44 -13.39 5.55 4.34
CA PHE A 44 -13.76 6.83 3.73
C PHE A 44 -14.86 6.70 2.67
N ASP A 45 -15.94 7.46 2.85
CA ASP A 45 -16.98 7.65 1.83
C ASP A 45 -16.55 8.61 0.72
N ASN A 46 -15.68 9.57 1.04
CA ASN A 46 -15.13 10.51 0.04
C ASN A 46 -14.01 9.83 -0.77
N PRO A 47 -14.17 9.62 -2.08
CA PRO A 47 -13.16 8.97 -2.92
C PRO A 47 -11.83 9.72 -2.96
N ASP A 48 -11.83 11.05 -2.77
CA ASP A 48 -10.61 11.84 -2.73
C ASP A 48 -9.75 11.48 -1.51
N ASN A 49 -10.37 11.11 -0.40
CA ASN A 49 -9.66 10.73 0.83
C ASN A 49 -9.05 9.33 0.74
N VAL A 50 -9.57 8.44 -0.12
CA VAL A 50 -9.01 7.10 -0.33
C VAL A 50 -7.55 7.18 -0.80
N TYR A 51 -7.25 8.12 -1.70
CA TYR A 51 -5.90 8.36 -2.22
C TYR A 51 -5.19 9.51 -1.51
N GLY A 52 -5.95 10.53 -1.09
CA GLY A 52 -5.41 11.71 -0.42
C GLY A 52 -4.82 11.38 0.94
N PHE A 53 -5.49 10.54 1.75
CA PHE A 53 -5.07 10.24 3.12
C PHE A 53 -3.62 9.75 3.21
N VAL A 54 -3.24 8.80 2.36
CA VAL A 54 -1.88 8.24 2.38
C VAL A 54 -0.81 9.24 1.95
N SER A 55 -1.19 10.33 1.28
CA SER A 55 -0.28 11.37 0.80
C SER A 55 -0.14 12.54 1.79
N MET A 56 -1.01 12.63 2.79
CA MET A 56 -0.99 13.70 3.78
C MET A 56 0.00 13.41 4.92
N ALA A 57 0.63 14.46 5.43
CA ALA A 57 1.46 14.39 6.63
C ALA A 57 0.66 13.84 7.81
N ASN A 58 1.18 12.80 8.46
CA ASN A 58 0.54 12.17 9.61
C ASN A 58 1.41 12.38 10.86
N HIS A 59 0.83 13.03 11.86
CA HIS A 59 1.54 13.42 13.09
C HIS A 59 1.38 12.40 14.23
N ASN A 60 0.73 11.25 13.97
CA ASN A 60 0.74 10.15 14.93
C ASN A 60 2.18 9.66 15.13
N GLU A 61 2.50 9.20 16.34
CA GLU A 61 3.86 8.90 16.81
C GLU A 61 4.73 8.09 15.82
N PHE A 62 4.14 7.09 15.16
CA PHE A 62 4.86 6.27 14.18
C PHE A 62 5.23 7.01 12.89
N PHE A 63 4.34 7.85 12.40
CA PHE A 63 4.55 8.58 11.15
C PHE A 63 5.42 9.82 11.38
N ASN A 64 5.38 10.40 12.58
CA ASN A 64 6.25 11.49 13.02
C ASN A 64 6.32 12.65 12.00
N GLY A 65 5.15 13.06 11.49
CA GLY A 65 5.00 14.13 10.50
C GLY A 65 5.15 13.69 9.05
N ARG A 66 5.59 12.46 8.78
CA ARG A 66 5.67 11.90 7.43
C ARG A 66 4.33 11.36 6.96
N SER A 67 4.13 11.25 5.66
CA SER A 67 2.94 10.59 5.13
C SER A 67 3.07 9.07 5.17
N PRO A 68 1.95 8.32 5.27
CA PRO A 68 1.97 6.87 5.11
C PRO A 68 2.66 6.42 3.83
N LEU A 69 2.48 7.16 2.73
CA LEU A 69 3.11 6.87 1.44
C LEU A 69 4.64 7.01 1.51
N GLU A 70 5.15 8.04 2.18
CA GLU A 70 6.60 8.22 2.37
C GLU A 70 7.23 7.07 3.16
N ILE A 71 6.53 6.55 4.18
CA ILE A 71 6.99 5.40 4.97
C ILE A 71 6.99 4.13 4.11
N MET A 72 5.89 3.85 3.40
CA MET A 72 5.81 2.69 2.50
C MET A 72 6.86 2.73 1.38
N ALA A 73 7.21 3.93 0.89
CA ALA A 73 8.17 4.12 -0.17
C ALA A 73 9.63 3.82 0.23
N GLN A 74 9.94 3.75 1.54
CA GLN A 74 11.28 3.37 2.03
C GLN A 74 11.67 1.96 1.61
N GLY A 75 10.68 1.10 1.32
CA GLY A 75 10.89 -0.17 0.66
C GLY A 75 11.27 -1.33 1.58
N ASP A 76 11.40 -1.12 2.89
CA ASP A 76 11.48 -2.22 3.85
C ASP A 76 10.08 -2.82 4.12
N MET A 77 10.03 -4.09 4.53
CA MET A 77 8.76 -4.79 4.76
C MET A 77 8.07 -4.33 6.05
N ILE A 78 8.85 -3.95 7.06
CA ILE A 78 8.36 -3.58 8.39
C ILE A 78 7.54 -2.30 8.28
N SER A 79 8.03 -1.29 7.57
CA SER A 79 7.32 -0.04 7.29
C SER A 79 5.97 -0.26 6.60
N LEU A 80 5.90 -1.18 5.62
CA LEU A 80 4.64 -1.56 4.96
C LEU A 80 3.67 -2.23 5.94
N TYR A 81 4.15 -3.21 6.71
CA TYR A 81 3.35 -3.92 7.69
C TYR A 81 2.81 -3.00 8.79
N GLU A 82 3.67 -2.15 9.35
CA GLU A 82 3.32 -1.22 10.42
C GLU A 82 2.36 -0.13 9.94
N THR A 83 2.48 0.30 8.68
CA THR A 83 1.50 1.19 8.03
C THR A 83 0.15 0.49 7.87
N PHE A 84 0.15 -0.74 7.35
CA PHE A 84 -1.07 -1.56 7.22
C PHE A 84 -1.79 -1.73 8.56
N LYS A 85 -1.07 -2.16 9.60
CA LYS A 85 -1.63 -2.38 10.94
C LYS A 85 -2.34 -1.13 11.47
N ARG A 86 -1.75 0.06 11.29
CA ARG A 86 -2.34 1.33 11.76
C ARG A 86 -3.57 1.74 10.99
N ILE A 87 -3.58 1.52 9.68
CA ILE A 87 -4.74 1.81 8.84
C ILE A 87 -5.86 0.80 9.12
N ASP A 88 -5.53 -0.48 9.35
CA ASP A 88 -6.54 -1.50 9.66
C ASP A 88 -7.21 -1.27 11.03
N VAL A 89 -6.51 -0.67 12.00
CA VAL A 89 -7.12 -0.23 13.26
C VAL A 89 -8.22 0.81 13.03
N LEU A 90 -8.08 1.71 12.04
CA LEU A 90 -9.12 2.69 11.72
C LEU A 90 -10.43 2.00 11.29
N ARG A 91 -10.32 0.88 10.57
CA ARG A 91 -11.47 0.05 10.20
C ARG A 91 -12.12 -0.61 11.43
N GLY A 92 -11.32 -1.08 12.38
CA GLY A 92 -11.81 -1.75 13.59
C GLY A 92 -12.40 -0.82 14.65
N ALA A 93 -11.99 0.45 14.68
CA ALA A 93 -12.50 1.46 15.62
C ALA A 93 -13.85 2.08 15.19
N GLN A 94 -14.38 1.69 14.02
CA GLN A 94 -15.59 2.25 13.43
C GLN A 94 -16.87 1.47 13.81
N TRP A 95 -16.79 0.52 14.75
CA TRP A 95 -17.89 -0.35 15.21
C TRP A 95 -18.12 -0.18 16.72
#